data_AF-A0A2E1N2R1-F1
#
_entry.id   AF-A0A2E1N2R1-F1
#
_cell.length_a   1.000
_cell.length_b   1.000
_cell.length_c   1.000
_cell.angle_alpha   90.00
_cell.angle_beta   90.00
_cell.angle_gamma   90.00
#
_symmetry.space_group_name_H-M   'P 1'
#
loop_
_entity.id
_entity.type
_entity.pdbx_description
1 polymer ?
#
loop_
_entity_poly.entity_id
_entity_poly.type
_entity_poly.pdbx_seq_one_letter_code
_entity_poly.pdbx_strand_id
1 'polypeptide(L)'
;DPNDYGGYYYADGNYTGSTPGVAFVVGNGDIDSATGNTGGNPSNAFIVNFDGSATLSGELTVDSDARLKANITSLGNTLSKLLLMDGKSYRLKSDESVEKIGLLAQEIQKIFPELVKQAEDDEGTLSVNYQGLIPILINAIKEQQKQIRDLKKIQESKK
;
A
#
# COMPACT_ATOMS: atom_id res chain seq x y z
N ASP A 1 23.58 18.87 -29.10
CA ASP A 1 24.72 18.14 -29.68
C ASP A 1 24.19 16.77 -30.14
N PRO A 2 24.49 16.28 -31.35
CA PRO A 2 24.06 14.94 -31.80
C PRO A 2 24.62 13.77 -30.98
N ASN A 3 25.50 14.02 -29.99
CA ASN A 3 26.12 13.00 -29.15
C ASN A 3 25.68 12.98 -27.69
N ASP A 4 24.61 13.68 -27.30
CA ASP A 4 24.15 13.69 -25.90
C ASP A 4 22.90 12.82 -25.70
N TYR A 5 23.14 11.53 -25.50
CA TYR A 5 22.11 10.56 -25.12
C TYR A 5 21.84 10.65 -23.61
N GLY A 6 20.75 11.34 -23.24
CA GLY A 6 19.98 11.04 -22.02
C GLY A 6 20.41 11.73 -20.72
N GLY A 7 20.41 13.05 -20.66
CA GLY A 7 20.45 13.81 -19.39
C GLY A 7 19.07 14.26 -18.93
N TYR A 8 18.69 13.96 -17.68
CA TYR A 8 17.45 14.44 -17.05
C TYR A 8 17.71 15.74 -16.27
N TYR A 9 16.77 16.69 -16.33
CA TYR A 9 16.82 18.01 -15.70
C TYR A 9 15.72 18.17 -14.65
N TYR A 10 15.99 18.89 -13.55
CA TYR A 10 14.95 19.45 -12.68
C TYR A 10 14.16 20.55 -13.41
N ALA A 11 12.98 20.93 -12.90
CA ALA A 11 12.21 22.05 -13.42
C ALA A 11 12.93 23.41 -13.38
N ASP A 12 14.09 23.51 -12.71
CA ASP A 12 14.95 24.70 -12.62
C ASP A 12 16.30 24.59 -13.37
N GLY A 13 16.56 23.48 -14.08
CA GLY A 13 17.61 23.39 -15.11
C GLY A 13 19.07 23.17 -14.67
N ASN A 14 19.38 22.86 -13.39
CA ASN A 14 20.77 22.62 -12.96
C ASN A 14 21.20 21.14 -12.97
N TYR A 15 22.45 20.86 -13.39
CA TYR A 15 23.10 19.53 -13.44
C TYR A 15 23.75 19.17 -12.10
N THR A 16 23.41 18.03 -11.49
CA THR A 16 23.86 17.68 -10.12
C THR A 16 24.70 16.40 -9.98
N GLY A 17 24.89 15.59 -11.02
CA GLY A 17 25.73 14.38 -10.92
C GLY A 17 25.32 13.36 -9.85
N SER A 18 24.06 13.39 -9.38
CA SER A 18 23.45 12.44 -8.44
C SER A 18 22.15 11.86 -9.01
N THR A 19 21.75 10.67 -8.53
CA THR A 19 20.58 9.92 -9.01
C THR A 19 19.30 10.78 -8.94
N PRO A 20 18.57 11.03 -10.03
CA PRO A 20 17.29 11.72 -10.00
C PRO A 20 16.29 10.90 -9.18
N GLY A 21 15.90 11.40 -7.99
CA GLY A 21 15.01 10.66 -7.10
C GLY A 21 13.54 10.73 -7.50
N VAL A 22 13.09 11.85 -8.06
CA VAL A 22 11.66 12.19 -8.20
C VAL A 22 11.22 12.16 -9.67
N ALA A 23 10.20 11.35 -9.96
CA ALA A 23 9.60 11.23 -11.28
C ALA A 23 8.43 12.20 -11.50
N PHE A 24 7.58 12.38 -10.48
CA PHE A 24 6.37 13.18 -10.56
C PHE A 24 6.00 13.78 -9.20
N VAL A 25 5.53 15.03 -9.19
CA VAL A 25 5.11 15.73 -7.97
C VAL A 25 3.79 16.46 -8.19
N VAL A 26 2.87 16.32 -7.23
CA VAL A 26 1.69 17.18 -7.09
C VAL A 26 1.91 18.08 -5.89
N GLY A 27 1.92 19.40 -6.11
CA GLY A 27 1.98 20.39 -5.04
C GLY A 27 0.61 20.67 -4.41
N ASN A 28 0.60 21.06 -3.14
CA ASN A 28 -0.57 21.59 -2.41
C ASN A 28 -0.25 22.89 -1.67
N GLY A 29 0.68 23.68 -2.21
CA GLY A 29 0.94 25.03 -1.72
C GLY A 29 -0.29 25.93 -1.79
N ASP A 30 -0.23 27.04 -1.05
CA ASP A 30 -1.28 28.05 -1.07
C ASP A 30 -1.33 28.82 -2.41
N ILE A 31 -2.50 29.41 -2.69
CA ILE A 31 -2.69 30.36 -3.80
C ILE A 31 -2.84 31.74 -3.15
N ASP A 32 -2.10 32.73 -3.65
CA ASP A 32 -2.33 34.11 -3.29
C ASP A 32 -3.67 34.58 -3.90
N SER A 33 -4.69 34.67 -3.04
CA SER A 33 -6.04 35.09 -3.44
C SER A 33 -6.12 36.51 -4.05
N ALA A 34 -5.12 37.37 -3.81
CA ALA A 34 -5.08 38.72 -4.37
C ALA A 34 -4.53 38.75 -5.81
N THR A 35 -3.58 37.87 -6.12
CA THR A 35 -2.87 37.87 -7.42
C THR A 35 -3.22 36.68 -8.30
N GLY A 36 -3.86 35.64 -7.76
CA GLY A 36 -4.12 34.38 -8.45
C GLY A 36 -2.86 33.54 -8.70
N ASN A 37 -1.70 33.96 -8.18
CA ASN A 37 -0.43 33.27 -8.33
C ASN A 37 -0.18 32.27 -7.19
N THR A 38 0.87 31.47 -7.32
CA THR A 38 1.36 30.62 -6.23
C THR A 38 1.72 31.46 -5.00
N GLY A 39 1.22 31.05 -3.83
CA GLY A 39 1.50 31.67 -2.54
C GLY A 39 2.89 31.36 -2.01
N GLY A 40 3.17 31.84 -0.79
CA GLY A 40 4.50 31.78 -0.17
C GLY A 40 4.84 30.46 0.51
N ASN A 41 3.93 29.49 0.56
CA ASN A 41 4.11 28.23 1.27
C ASN A 41 3.99 27.02 0.32
N PRO A 42 4.92 26.85 -0.63
CA PRO A 42 4.90 25.68 -1.50
C PRO A 42 5.09 24.40 -0.67
N SER A 43 4.24 23.41 -0.89
CA SER A 43 4.33 22.08 -0.26
C SER A 43 3.98 20.99 -1.29
N ASN A 44 4.51 19.79 -1.06
CA ASN A 44 4.25 18.61 -1.91
C ASN A 44 3.16 17.75 -1.28
N ALA A 45 2.05 17.56 -1.99
CA ALA A 45 0.97 16.65 -1.61
C ALA A 45 1.32 15.19 -1.91
N PHE A 46 1.85 14.94 -3.10
CA PHE A 46 2.12 13.60 -3.59
C PHE A 46 3.41 13.58 -4.40
N ILE A 47 4.31 12.66 -4.05
CA ILE A 47 5.62 12.50 -4.70
C ILE A 47 5.72 11.06 -5.18
N VAL A 48 6.07 10.86 -6.44
CA VAL A 48 6.43 9.56 -7.02
C VAL A 48 7.89 9.61 -7.43
N ASN A 49 8.65 8.61 -7.03
CA ASN A 49 10.07 8.48 -7.31
C ASN A 49 10.30 7.53 -8.49
N PHE A 50 11.45 7.66 -9.17
CA PHE A 50 11.80 6.78 -10.29
C PHE A 50 12.03 5.32 -9.87
N ASP A 51 12.30 5.08 -8.58
CA ASP A 51 12.38 3.74 -8.00
C ASP A 51 11.00 3.09 -7.76
N GLY A 52 9.91 3.79 -8.11
CA GLY A 52 8.53 3.35 -7.98
C GLY A 52 7.92 3.59 -6.59
N SER A 53 8.68 4.13 -5.64
CA SER A 53 8.12 4.53 -4.35
C SER A 53 7.28 5.80 -4.48
N ALA A 54 6.28 5.94 -3.61
CA ALA A 54 5.44 7.13 -3.56
C ALA A 54 5.14 7.54 -2.11
N THR A 55 5.00 8.84 -1.89
CA THR A 55 4.64 9.43 -0.58
C THR A 55 3.46 10.38 -0.76
N LEU A 56 2.44 10.20 0.08
CA LEU A 56 1.31 11.12 0.24
C LEU A 56 1.48 11.86 1.57
N SER A 57 1.46 13.19 1.58
CA SER A 57 1.65 13.97 2.81
C SER A 57 0.38 14.11 3.67
N GLY A 58 -0.79 13.81 3.09
CA GLY A 58 -2.09 13.81 3.77
C GLY A 58 -2.63 12.40 4.05
N GLU A 59 -3.96 12.32 4.19
CA GLU A 59 -4.68 11.07 4.41
C GLU A 59 -5.08 10.41 3.08
N LEU A 60 -4.90 9.09 2.99
CA LEU A 60 -5.47 8.28 1.91
C LEU A 60 -6.81 7.70 2.36
N THR A 61 -7.92 8.30 1.91
CA THR A 61 -9.26 7.77 2.10
C THR A 61 -9.70 6.97 0.88
N VAL A 62 -10.47 5.90 1.11
CA VAL A 62 -11.04 5.05 0.05
C VAL A 62 -12.55 4.98 0.27
N ASP A 63 -13.31 5.32 -0.76
CA ASP A 63 -14.78 5.32 -0.71
C ASP A 63 -15.33 3.95 -0.32
N SER A 64 -16.25 3.93 0.65
CA SER A 64 -16.77 2.70 1.26
C SER A 64 -18.29 2.75 1.51
N ASP A 65 -18.99 3.71 0.91
CA ASP A 65 -20.43 3.93 1.06
C ASP A 65 -21.24 2.73 0.53
N ALA A 66 -22.35 2.38 1.21
CA ALA A 66 -23.22 1.28 0.80
C ALA A 66 -23.82 1.47 -0.60
N ARG A 67 -24.03 2.72 -1.04
CA ARG A 67 -24.54 3.05 -2.39
C ARG A 67 -23.57 2.70 -3.51
N LEU A 68 -22.28 2.58 -3.19
CA LEU A 68 -21.21 2.22 -4.13
C LEU A 68 -20.91 0.72 -4.14
N LYS A 69 -21.64 -0.08 -3.35
CA LYS A 69 -21.40 -1.51 -3.16
C LYS A 69 -22.62 -2.31 -3.59
N ALA A 70 -22.36 -3.48 -4.16
CA ALA A 70 -23.38 -4.48 -4.52
C ALA A 70 -22.99 -5.84 -3.93
N ASN A 71 -23.97 -6.74 -3.79
CA ASN A 71 -23.76 -8.12 -3.35
C ASN A 71 -22.97 -8.26 -2.03
N ILE A 72 -23.34 -7.45 -1.02
CA ILE A 72 -22.65 -7.41 0.26
C ILE A 72 -22.92 -8.71 1.04
N THR A 73 -21.88 -9.53 1.23
CA THR A 73 -21.91 -10.75 2.03
C THR A 73 -20.86 -10.72 3.13
N SER A 74 -21.11 -11.41 4.25
CA SER A 74 -20.09 -11.60 5.29
C SER A 74 -18.94 -12.46 4.76
N LEU A 75 -17.70 -12.18 5.18
CA LEU A 75 -16.50 -12.95 4.80
C LEU A 75 -16.47 -14.38 5.38
N GLY A 76 -17.42 -14.72 6.26
CA GLY A 76 -17.44 -16.02 6.94
C GLY A 76 -16.26 -16.19 7.90
N ASN A 77 -15.74 -17.41 7.99
CA ASN A 77 -14.63 -17.77 8.87
C ASN A 77 -13.29 -17.39 8.23
N THR A 78 -12.70 -16.28 8.64
CA THR A 78 -11.43 -15.78 8.09
C THR A 78 -10.21 -16.22 8.90
N LEU A 79 -10.36 -16.58 10.18
CA LEU A 79 -9.22 -16.93 11.03
C LEU A 79 -8.46 -18.14 10.48
N SER A 80 -9.17 -19.19 10.06
CA SER A 80 -8.55 -20.41 9.53
C SER A 80 -7.68 -20.15 8.28
N LYS A 81 -8.15 -19.28 7.39
CA LYS A 81 -7.40 -18.87 6.19
C LYS A 81 -6.22 -17.97 6.55
N LEU A 82 -6.41 -17.03 7.47
CA LEU A 82 -5.36 -16.14 7.94
C LEU A 82 -4.19 -16.90 8.57
N LEU A 83 -4.47 -17.98 9.31
CA LEU A 83 -3.45 -18.83 9.92
C LEU A 83 -2.59 -19.61 8.91
N LEU A 84 -2.97 -19.65 7.63
CA LEU A 84 -2.17 -20.22 6.56
C LEU A 84 -1.18 -19.21 5.94
N MET A 85 -1.24 -17.95 6.36
CA MET A 85 -0.37 -16.88 5.88
C MET A 85 0.74 -16.61 6.87
N ASP A 86 1.94 -16.33 6.35
CA ASP A 86 3.08 -15.92 7.16
C ASP A 86 3.62 -14.55 6.72
N GLY A 87 3.93 -13.71 7.71
CA GLY A 87 4.77 -12.55 7.49
C GLY A 87 6.19 -12.98 7.12
N LYS A 88 6.79 -12.34 6.13
CA LYS A 88 8.13 -12.61 5.65
C LYS A 88 9.03 -11.40 5.90
N SER A 89 10.28 -11.65 6.29
CA SER A 89 11.36 -10.67 6.16
C SER A 89 12.08 -10.92 4.83
N TYR A 90 12.37 -9.86 4.09
CA TYR A 90 13.03 -9.95 2.78
C TYR A 90 13.82 -8.68 2.46
N ARG A 91 14.63 -8.77 1.41
CA ARG A 91 15.34 -7.64 0.78
C ARG A 91 14.92 -7.57 -0.68
N LEU A 92 14.89 -6.38 -1.26
CA LEU A 92 14.61 -6.25 -2.69
C LEU A 92 15.84 -6.67 -3.48
N LYS A 93 15.66 -7.36 -4.60
CA LYS A 93 16.81 -7.70 -5.48
C LYS A 93 17.47 -6.44 -6.07
N SER A 94 16.71 -5.37 -6.24
CA SER A 94 17.21 -4.07 -6.69
C SER A 94 17.97 -3.29 -5.61
N ASP A 95 17.75 -3.64 -4.34
CA ASP A 95 18.40 -3.01 -3.19
C ASP A 95 18.41 -3.97 -1.99
N GLU A 96 19.55 -4.61 -1.77
CA GLU A 96 19.76 -5.54 -0.66
C GLU A 96 20.18 -4.84 0.65
N SER A 97 20.35 -3.51 0.65
CA SER A 97 20.80 -2.77 1.82
C SER A 97 19.73 -2.63 2.90
N VAL A 98 18.45 -2.67 2.52
CA VAL A 98 17.30 -2.46 3.42
C VAL A 98 16.50 -3.74 3.59
N GLU A 99 16.40 -4.21 4.84
CA GLU A 99 15.47 -5.28 5.21
C GLU A 99 14.04 -4.74 5.33
N LYS A 100 13.09 -5.49 4.76
CA LYS A 100 11.67 -5.16 4.73
C LYS A 100 10.84 -6.32 5.27
N ILE A 101 9.68 -5.99 5.84
CA ILE A 101 8.69 -6.98 6.28
C ILE A 101 7.47 -6.86 5.38
N GLY A 102 6.91 -8.00 4.97
CA GLY A 102 5.70 -8.01 4.15
C GLY A 102 5.15 -9.42 3.93
N LEU A 103 4.42 -9.59 2.84
CA LEU A 103 3.78 -10.85 2.44
C LEU A 103 4.29 -11.28 1.07
N LEU A 104 4.35 -12.60 0.85
CA LEU A 104 4.63 -13.16 -0.47
C LEU A 104 3.34 -13.24 -1.29
N ALA A 105 3.24 -12.47 -2.38
CA ALA A 105 2.01 -12.37 -3.17
C ALA A 105 1.49 -13.74 -3.66
N GLN A 106 2.37 -14.68 -3.98
CA GLN A 106 2.02 -16.03 -4.43
C GLN A 106 1.35 -16.88 -3.33
N GLU A 107 1.70 -16.66 -2.05
CA GLU A 107 1.00 -17.30 -0.93
C GLU A 107 -0.37 -16.66 -0.74
N ILE A 108 -0.45 -15.34 -0.81
CA ILE A 108 -1.72 -14.61 -0.70
C ILE A 108 -2.68 -15.02 -1.81
N GLN A 109 -2.20 -15.15 -3.04
CA GLN A 109 -3.04 -15.51 -4.19
C GLN A 109 -3.74 -16.86 -4.02
N LYS A 110 -3.11 -17.83 -3.33
CA LYS A 110 -3.71 -19.14 -3.06
C LYS A 110 -4.85 -19.07 -2.03
N ILE A 111 -4.82 -18.08 -1.13
CA ILE A 111 -5.69 -18.00 0.05
C ILE A 111 -6.80 -16.94 -0.17
N PHE A 112 -6.39 -15.77 -0.67
CA PHE A 112 -7.20 -14.58 -0.95
C PHE A 112 -6.83 -14.01 -2.34
N PRO A 113 -7.17 -14.71 -3.44
CA PRO A 113 -6.86 -14.26 -4.81
C PRO A 113 -7.39 -12.84 -5.10
N GLU A 114 -8.50 -12.44 -4.48
CA GLU A 114 -9.10 -11.10 -4.61
C GLU A 114 -8.21 -9.96 -4.08
N LEU A 115 -7.19 -10.28 -3.28
CA LEU A 115 -6.23 -9.31 -2.76
C LEU A 115 -4.97 -9.19 -3.61
N VAL A 116 -4.84 -9.99 -4.68
CA VAL A 116 -3.64 -9.99 -5.53
C VAL A 116 -3.99 -9.44 -6.90
N LYS A 117 -3.21 -8.46 -7.36
CA LYS A 117 -3.27 -7.95 -8.72
C LYS A 117 -2.06 -8.42 -9.49
N GLN A 118 -2.26 -8.75 -10.76
CA GLN A 118 -1.22 -9.11 -11.70
C GLN A 118 -1.05 -7.95 -12.69
N ALA A 119 0.19 -7.49 -12.88
CA ALA A 119 0.53 -6.49 -13.89
C ALA A 119 0.47 -7.10 -15.30
N GLU A 120 0.22 -6.25 -16.29
CA GLU A 120 0.28 -6.60 -17.72
C GLU A 120 1.72 -6.45 -18.27
N ASP A 121 2.71 -6.95 -17.52
CA ASP A 121 4.10 -7.07 -17.98
C ASP A 121 4.39 -8.53 -18.41
N ASP A 122 5.52 -8.75 -19.09
CA ASP A 122 5.89 -10.07 -19.61
C ASP A 122 6.03 -11.14 -18.52
N GLU A 123 6.35 -10.72 -17.29
CA GLU A 123 6.55 -11.60 -16.13
C GLU A 123 5.29 -11.81 -15.28
N GLY A 124 4.23 -11.02 -15.50
CA GLY A 124 3.01 -11.04 -14.70
C GLY A 124 3.26 -10.66 -13.24
N THR A 125 3.92 -9.54 -12.98
CA THR A 125 4.30 -9.11 -11.62
C THR A 125 3.09 -9.05 -10.69
N LEU A 126 3.16 -9.77 -9.56
CA LEU A 126 2.09 -9.81 -8.57
C LEU A 126 2.28 -8.74 -7.48
N SER A 127 1.18 -8.06 -7.14
CA SER A 127 1.11 -7.06 -6.07
C SER A 127 -0.05 -7.35 -5.11
N VAL A 128 0.07 -6.93 -3.85
CA VAL A 128 -0.91 -7.22 -2.79
C VAL A 128 -1.66 -5.95 -2.36
N ASN A 129 -2.99 -6.03 -2.30
CA ASN A 129 -3.85 -5.03 -1.67
C ASN A 129 -3.82 -5.20 -0.14
N TYR A 130 -2.83 -4.57 0.50
CA TYR A 130 -2.69 -4.62 1.96
C TYR A 130 -3.89 -4.01 2.72
N GLN A 131 -4.56 -2.98 2.17
CA GLN A 131 -5.75 -2.39 2.79
C GLN A 131 -6.91 -3.39 2.87
N GLY A 132 -7.03 -4.29 1.88
CA GLY A 132 -8.05 -5.34 1.87
C GLY A 132 -7.86 -6.43 2.95
N LEU A 133 -6.67 -6.53 3.56
CA LEU A 133 -6.45 -7.44 4.69
C LEU A 133 -7.13 -6.98 5.98
N ILE A 134 -7.37 -5.67 6.14
CA ILE A 134 -7.96 -5.10 7.36
C ILE A 134 -9.32 -5.75 7.73
N PRO A 135 -10.32 -5.84 6.84
CA PRO A 135 -11.58 -6.51 7.16
C PRO A 135 -11.44 -8.01 7.47
N ILE A 136 -10.46 -8.69 6.86
CA ILE A 136 -10.14 -10.10 7.16
C ILE A 136 -9.63 -10.24 8.60
N LEU A 137 -8.70 -9.36 8.99
CA LEU A 137 -8.14 -9.30 10.35
C LEU A 137 -9.21 -8.99 11.39
N ILE A 138 -10.12 -8.05 11.10
CA ILE A 138 -11.25 -7.71 11.99
C ILE A 138 -12.11 -8.94 12.26
N ASN A 139 -12.46 -9.72 11.23
CA ASN A 139 -13.24 -10.94 11.41
C ASN A 139 -12.46 -12.02 12.17
N ALA A 140 -11.17 -12.19 11.88
CA ALA A 140 -10.33 -13.16 12.55
C ALA A 140 -10.20 -12.87 14.06
N ILE A 141 -10.08 -11.59 14.44
CA ILE A 141 -10.06 -11.16 15.84
C ILE A 141 -11.41 -11.44 16.52
N LYS A 142 -12.54 -11.18 15.84
CA LYS A 142 -13.87 -11.51 16.38
C LYS A 142 -14.05 -13.01 16.59
N GLU A 143 -13.57 -13.82 15.65
CA GLU A 143 -13.56 -15.29 15.75
C GLU A 143 -12.68 -15.77 16.91
N GLN A 144 -11.46 -15.25 17.02
CA GLN A 144 -10.55 -15.56 18.11
C GLN A 144 -11.17 -15.19 19.47
N GLN A 145 -11.80 -14.02 19.56
CA GLN A 145 -12.50 -13.58 20.77
C GLN A 145 -13.67 -14.51 21.12
N LYS A 146 -14.39 -15.03 20.12
CA LYS A 146 -15.43 -16.04 20.34
C LYS A 146 -14.84 -17.33 20.92
N GLN A 147 -13.75 -17.84 20.33
CA GLN A 147 -13.06 -19.04 20.83
C GLN A 147 -12.58 -18.86 22.28
N ILE A 148 -12.03 -17.70 22.63
CA ILE A 148 -11.60 -17.39 24.00
C ILE A 148 -12.79 -17.43 24.98
N ARG A 149 -13.95 -16.86 24.61
CA ARG A 149 -15.14 -16.91 25.47
C ARG A 149 -15.65 -18.33 25.64
N ASP A 150 -15.66 -19.12 24.56
CA ASP A 150 -16.11 -20.51 24.59
C ASP A 150 -15.18 -21.35 25.50
N LEU A 151 -13.85 -21.17 25.39
CA LEU A 151 -12.87 -21.82 26.26
C LEU A 151 -13.06 -21.46 27.75
N LYS A 152 -13.31 -20.18 28.06
CA LYS A 152 -13.56 -19.73 29.45
C LYS A 152 -14.79 -20.39 30.06
N LYS A 153 -15.91 -20.46 29.30
CA LYS A 153 -17.13 -21.14 29.75
C LYS A 153 -16.89 -22.61 30.06
N ILE A 154 -16.11 -23.30 29.22
CA ILE A 154 -15.76 -24.72 29.45
C ILE A 154 -14.92 -24.88 30.73
N GLN A 155 -14.03 -23.93 31.02
CA GLN A 155 -13.25 -23.96 32.26
C GLN A 155 -14.10 -23.69 33.50
N GLU A 156 -15.09 -22.79 33.39
CA GLU A 156 -16.03 -22.49 34.47
C GLU A 156 -16.98 -23.65 34.74
N SER A 157 -17.48 -24.35 33.71
CA SER A 157 -18.37 -25.52 33.87
C SER A 157 -17.66 -26.76 34.41
N LYS A 158 -16.32 -26.75 34.44
CA LYS A 158 -15.48 -27.84 34.97
C LYS A 158 -15.09 -27.63 36.43
N LYS A 159 -15.40 -26.45 37.01
CA LYS A 159 -15.24 -26.14 38.43
C LYS A 159 -16.54 -26.43 39.17
#